data_AF-A0A1C3TJ84-F1
#
_entry.id   AF-A0A1C3TJ84-F1
#
_cell.length_a   1.000
_cell.length_b   1.000
_cell.length_c   1.000
_cell.angle_alpha   90.00
_cell.angle_beta   90.00
_cell.angle_gamma   90.00
#
_symmetry.space_group_name_H-M   'P 1'
#
loop_
_entity.id
_entity.type
_entity.pdbx_description
1 polymer ?
#
loop_
_entity_poly.entity_id
_entity_poly.type
_entity_poly.pdbx_seq_one_letter_code
_entity_poly.pdbx_strand_id
1 'polypeptide(L)'
;MTHLKGADALALHKKLKERNASLRSAELDSAKALAHESGKERFNLEKLESICDTTQAGRITDPNDRQAIYEQMYYVEHPKVSTLQEFARIVVTISSWS
;
A
#
# COMPACT_ATOMS: atom_id res chain seq x y z
N MET A 1 -7.48 23.40 -21.40
CA MET A 1 -7.56 23.39 -19.92
C MET A 1 -7.03 24.71 -19.42
N THR A 2 -7.79 25.43 -18.59
CA THR A 2 -7.32 26.63 -17.89
C THR A 2 -6.54 26.23 -16.64
N HIS A 3 -5.39 26.88 -16.41
CA HIS A 3 -4.58 26.63 -15.22
C HIS A 3 -5.19 27.30 -13.99
N LEU A 4 -5.52 26.51 -12.96
CA LEU A 4 -5.90 27.02 -11.65
C LEU A 4 -4.65 27.53 -10.92
N LYS A 5 -4.78 28.65 -10.21
CA LYS A 5 -3.69 29.29 -9.46
C LYS A 5 -4.18 29.71 -8.08
N GLY A 6 -3.25 30.01 -7.19
CA GLY A 6 -3.55 30.60 -5.87
C GLY A 6 -4.57 29.78 -5.08
N ALA A 7 -5.57 30.47 -4.53
CA ALA A 7 -6.59 29.87 -3.67
C ALA A 7 -7.41 28.77 -4.38
N ASP A 8 -7.72 28.92 -5.66
CA ASP A 8 -8.52 27.94 -6.40
C ASP A 8 -7.75 26.63 -6.62
N ALA A 9 -6.44 26.72 -6.88
CA ALA A 9 -5.57 25.55 -6.96
C ALA A 9 -5.48 24.82 -5.62
N LEU A 10 -5.33 25.57 -4.52
CA LEU A 10 -5.29 25.00 -3.16
C LEU A 10 -6.62 24.34 -2.77
N ALA A 11 -7.75 24.97 -3.11
CA ALA A 11 -9.07 24.43 -2.83
C ALA A 11 -9.34 23.13 -3.61
N LEU A 12 -8.98 23.10 -4.91
CA LEU A 12 -9.08 21.87 -5.68
C LEU A 12 -8.15 20.78 -5.13
N HIS A 13 -6.91 21.13 -4.81
CA HIS A 13 -5.94 20.19 -4.25
C HIS A 13 -6.45 19.55 -2.95
N LYS A 14 -7.03 20.35 -2.04
CA LYS A 14 -7.64 19.85 -0.81
C LYS A 14 -8.75 18.84 -1.10
N LYS A 15 -9.71 19.18 -1.97
CA LYS A 15 -10.81 18.28 -2.36
C LYS A 15 -10.31 16.99 -2.99
N LEU A 16 -9.26 17.06 -3.83
CA LEU A 16 -8.66 15.88 -4.45
C LEU A 16 -7.94 15.00 -3.42
N LYS A 17 -7.24 15.58 -2.44
CA LYS A 17 -6.63 14.82 -1.35
C LYS A 17 -7.67 14.06 -0.55
N GLU A 18 -8.76 14.73 -0.17
CA GLU A 18 -9.87 14.11 0.59
C GLU A 18 -10.51 12.98 -0.21
N ARG A 19 -10.87 13.23 -1.48
CA ARG A 19 -11.45 12.21 -2.37
C ARG A 19 -10.53 10.99 -2.53
N ASN A 20 -9.25 11.23 -2.81
CA ASN A 20 -8.30 10.14 -3.03
C ASN A 20 -7.99 9.37 -1.74
N ALA A 21 -8.06 10.00 -0.57
CA ALA A 21 -7.97 9.29 0.70
C ALA A 21 -9.17 8.35 0.90
N SER A 22 -10.39 8.84 0.66
CA SER A 22 -11.61 8.02 0.75
C SER A 22 -11.60 6.85 -0.25
N LEU A 23 -11.18 7.09 -1.49
CA LEU A 23 -11.09 6.04 -2.52
C LEU A 23 -10.06 4.97 -2.14
N ARG A 24 -8.87 5.37 -1.67
CA ARG A 24 -7.84 4.40 -1.25
C ARG A 24 -8.31 3.54 -0.07
N SER A 25 -9.00 4.14 0.90
CA SER A 25 -9.57 3.38 2.01
C SER A 25 -10.61 2.36 1.53
N ALA A 26 -11.55 2.79 0.68
CA ALA A 26 -12.61 1.92 0.16
C ALA A 26 -12.05 0.76 -0.69
N GLU A 27 -11.03 1.04 -1.51
CA GLU A 27 -10.34 0.04 -2.31
C GLU A 27 -9.64 -1.00 -1.43
N LEU A 28 -8.94 -0.57 -0.39
CA LEU A 28 -8.27 -1.49 0.54
C LEU A 28 -9.27 -2.36 1.30
N ASP A 29 -10.39 -1.79 1.76
CA ASP A 29 -11.44 -2.54 2.46
C ASP A 29 -12.08 -3.60 1.54
N SER A 30 -12.36 -3.23 0.29
CA SER A 30 -12.88 -4.17 -0.71
C SER A 30 -11.87 -5.28 -1.02
N ALA A 31 -10.59 -4.95 -1.18
CA ALA A 31 -9.54 -5.93 -1.45
C ALA A 31 -9.34 -6.89 -0.26
N LYS A 32 -9.45 -6.41 0.97
CA LYS A 32 -9.41 -7.23 2.19
C LYS A 32 -10.58 -8.22 2.24
N ALA A 33 -11.79 -7.77 1.87
CA ALA A 33 -12.96 -8.65 1.80
C ALA A 33 -12.77 -9.77 0.77
N LEU A 34 -12.33 -9.43 -0.45
CA LEU A 34 -12.04 -10.41 -1.50
C LEU A 34 -10.91 -11.38 -1.12
N ALA A 35 -9.89 -10.88 -0.43
CA ALA A 35 -8.80 -11.70 0.09
C ALA A 35 -9.30 -12.72 1.12
N HIS A 36 -10.21 -12.30 2.00
CA HIS A 36 -10.83 -13.19 2.97
C HIS A 36 -11.66 -14.29 2.27
N GLU A 37 -12.48 -13.93 1.28
CA GLU A 37 -13.30 -14.89 0.51
C GLU A 37 -12.46 -15.90 -0.27
N SER A 38 -11.31 -15.47 -0.81
CA SER A 38 -10.38 -16.33 -1.55
C SER A 38 -9.45 -17.16 -0.65
N GLY A 39 -9.52 -17.00 0.67
CA GLY A 39 -8.65 -17.71 1.62
C GLY A 39 -7.20 -17.25 1.61
N LYS A 40 -6.93 -16.04 1.11
CA LYS A 40 -5.60 -15.41 1.13
C LYS A 40 -5.15 -15.18 2.57
N GLU A 41 -3.88 -15.48 2.85
CA GLU A 41 -3.28 -15.29 4.16
C GLU A 41 -3.42 -13.82 4.61
N ARG A 42 -3.81 -13.61 5.88
CA ARG A 42 -3.93 -12.28 6.47
C ARG A 42 -2.56 -11.59 6.53
N PHE A 43 -2.52 -10.33 6.12
CA PHE A 43 -1.32 -9.52 6.19
C PHE A 43 -0.85 -9.34 7.65
N ASN A 44 0.44 -9.53 7.87
CA ASN A 44 1.11 -9.30 9.14
C ASN A 44 2.52 -8.77 8.85
N LEU A 45 2.78 -7.52 9.24
CA LEU A 45 4.05 -6.86 8.99
C LEU A 45 5.22 -7.52 9.73
N GLU A 46 5.07 -7.87 11.00
CA GLU A 46 6.13 -8.53 11.78
C GLU A 46 6.55 -9.86 11.14
N LYS A 47 5.56 -10.63 10.65
CA LYS A 47 5.83 -11.88 9.94
C LYS A 47 6.56 -11.61 8.62
N LEU A 48 6.17 -10.59 7.86
CA LEU A 48 6.87 -10.21 6.64
C LEU A 48 8.31 -9.74 6.91
N GLU A 49 8.49 -8.94 7.96
CA GLU A 49 9.78 -8.42 8.43
C GLU A 49 10.73 -9.54 8.89
N SER A 50 10.19 -10.65 9.38
CA SER A 50 10.99 -11.85 9.68
C SER A 50 11.58 -12.53 8.41
N ILE A 51 11.05 -12.24 7.23
CA ILE A 51 11.40 -12.88 5.95
C ILE A 51 12.24 -11.93 5.06
N CYS A 52 11.94 -10.63 5.05
CA CYS A 52 12.62 -9.65 4.20
C CYS A 52 12.68 -8.24 4.83
N ASP A 53 13.63 -7.43 4.38
CA ASP A 53 13.72 -6.01 4.78
C ASP A 53 12.57 -5.18 4.20
N THR A 54 11.79 -4.56 5.07
CA THR A 54 10.69 -3.62 4.74
C THR A 54 11.08 -2.15 4.95
N THR A 55 12.27 -1.89 5.49
CA THR A 55 12.71 -0.52 5.79
C THR A 55 13.23 0.22 4.56
N GLN A 56 13.39 -0.50 3.43
CA GLN A 56 14.06 -0.02 2.23
C GLN A 56 15.46 0.55 2.54
N ALA A 57 16.31 -0.27 3.17
CA ALA A 57 17.62 0.16 3.67
C ALA A 57 17.54 1.37 4.63
N GLY A 58 16.55 1.36 5.52
CA GLY A 58 16.36 2.38 6.55
C GLY A 58 15.69 3.68 6.11
N ARG A 59 15.17 3.77 4.89
CA ARG A 59 14.45 4.97 4.40
C ARG A 59 13.06 5.13 5.01
N ILE A 60 12.38 4.02 5.31
CA ILE A 60 11.04 4.02 5.88
C ILE A 60 11.13 3.54 7.33
N THR A 61 11.30 4.51 8.24
CA THR A 61 11.55 4.23 9.66
C THR A 61 10.27 4.06 10.47
N ASP A 62 9.18 4.76 10.11
CA ASP A 62 7.90 4.66 10.82
C ASP A 62 7.22 3.31 10.54
N PRO A 63 6.97 2.48 11.57
CA PRO A 63 6.25 1.22 11.40
C PRO A 63 4.84 1.38 10.83
N ASN A 64 4.16 2.51 11.08
CA ASN A 64 2.82 2.75 10.54
C ASN A 64 2.87 2.99 9.04
N ASP A 65 3.89 3.70 8.55
CA ASP A 65 4.10 3.91 7.13
C ASP A 65 4.44 2.58 6.44
N ARG A 66 5.33 1.76 7.04
CA ARG A 66 5.62 0.42 6.52
C ARG A 66 4.37 -0.45 6.48
N GLN A 67 3.60 -0.49 7.56
CA GLN A 67 2.34 -1.23 7.63
C GLN A 67 1.42 -0.80 6.48
N ALA A 68 1.17 0.51 6.32
CA ALA A 68 0.27 1.01 5.30
C ALA A 68 0.74 0.68 3.87
N ILE A 69 2.04 0.86 3.58
CA ILE A 69 2.61 0.62 2.25
C ILE A 69 2.52 -0.86 1.88
N TYR A 70 3.03 -1.75 2.73
CA TYR A 70 3.09 -3.17 2.41
C TYR A 70 1.71 -3.84 2.49
N GLU A 71 0.82 -3.39 3.38
CA GLU A 71 -0.57 -3.87 3.43
C GLU A 71 -1.33 -3.51 2.15
N GLN A 72 -1.20 -2.26 1.69
CA GLN A 72 -1.80 -1.81 0.43
C GLN A 72 -1.26 -2.64 -0.74
N MET A 73 0.06 -2.77 -0.85
CA MET A 73 0.71 -3.50 -1.94
C MET A 73 0.30 -4.98 -1.94
N TYR A 74 0.22 -5.62 -0.77
CA TYR A 74 -0.18 -7.01 -0.64
C TYR A 74 -1.63 -7.27 -1.07
N TYR A 75 -2.57 -6.43 -0.64
CA TYR A 75 -3.99 -6.64 -0.92
C TYR A 75 -4.44 -6.10 -2.27
N VAL A 76 -4.02 -4.87 -2.62
CA VAL A 76 -4.54 -4.13 -3.78
C VAL A 76 -3.69 -4.36 -5.02
N GLU A 77 -2.36 -4.25 -4.92
CA GLU A 77 -1.46 -4.35 -6.08
C GLU A 77 -1.18 -5.81 -6.48
N HIS A 78 -1.14 -6.71 -5.50
CA HIS A 78 -0.88 -8.14 -5.70
C HIS A 78 -2.04 -9.04 -5.23
N PRO A 79 -3.27 -8.88 -5.73
CA PRO A 79 -4.44 -9.60 -5.24
C PRO A 79 -4.33 -11.11 -5.42
N LYS A 80 -3.58 -11.57 -6.43
CA LYS A 80 -3.37 -13.00 -6.75
C LYS A 80 -2.39 -13.72 -5.85
N VAL A 81 -1.56 -13.00 -5.10
CA VAL A 81 -0.62 -13.62 -4.15
C VAL A 81 -1.41 -14.16 -2.97
N SER A 82 -1.19 -15.41 -2.58
CA SER A 82 -1.99 -16.03 -1.51
C SER A 82 -1.29 -16.05 -0.16
N THR A 83 0.04 -15.86 -0.12
CA THR A 83 0.84 -15.96 1.10
C THR A 83 1.87 -14.85 1.25
N LEU A 84 2.26 -14.56 2.48
CA LEU A 84 3.33 -13.61 2.80
C LEU A 84 4.70 -14.08 2.30
N GLN A 85 4.92 -15.40 2.19
CA GLN A 85 6.17 -15.96 1.66
C GLN A 85 6.34 -15.64 0.17
N GLU A 86 5.27 -15.76 -0.61
CA GLU A 86 5.27 -15.36 -2.03
C GLU A 86 5.43 -13.85 -2.16
N PHE A 87 4.74 -13.09 -1.31
CA PHE A 87 4.84 -11.64 -1.30
C PHE A 87 6.25 -11.15 -0.99
N ALA A 88 6.95 -11.77 -0.02
CA ALA A 88 8.33 -11.42 0.32
C ALA A 88 9.26 -11.51 -0.89
N ARG A 89 9.06 -12.47 -1.80
CA ARG A 89 9.84 -12.58 -3.04
C ARG A 89 9.63 -11.37 -3.96
N ILE A 90 8.41 -10.85 -4.01
CA ILE A 90 8.08 -9.64 -4.77
C ILE A 90 8.77 -8.44 -4.13
N VAL A 91 8.67 -8.28 -2.80
CA VAL A 91 9.33 -7.19 -2.06
C VAL A 91 10.84 -7.19 -2.29
N VAL A 92 11.49 -8.34 -2.19
CA VAL A 92 12.93 -8.50 -2.47
C VAL A 92 13.27 -8.21 -3.93
N THR A 93 12.36 -8.54 -4.86
CA THR A 93 12.55 -8.17 -6.26
C THR A 93 12.47 -6.66 -6.43
N ILE A 94 11.46 -6.00 -5.86
CA ILE A 94 11.33 -4.53 -5.96
C ILE A 94 12.56 -3.83 -5.38
N SER A 95 13.07 -4.29 -4.24
CA SER A 95 14.24 -3.68 -3.60
C SER A 95 15.56 -3.90 -4.35
N SER A 96 15.62 -4.81 -5.33
CA SER A 96 16.82 -5.06 -6.14
C SER A 96 16.94 -4.15 -7.38
N TRP A 97 15.87 -3.43 -7.74
CA TRP A 97 15.88 -2.48 -8.85
C TRP A 97 16.01 -1.04 -8.33
N SER A 98 16.83 -0.22 -9.01
CA SER A 98 17.02 1.21 -8.73
C SER A 98 16.49 2.09 -9.87
#